data_AF-A0A3C1K9B6-F1
#
_entry.id   AF-A0A3C1K9B6-F1
#
_cell.length_a   1.000
_cell.length_b   1.000
_cell.length_c   1.000
_cell.angle_alpha   90.00
_cell.angle_beta   90.00
_cell.angle_gamma   90.00
#
_symmetry.space_group_name_H-M   'P 1'
#
loop_
_entity.id
_entity.type
_entity.pdbx_description
1 polymer ?
#
loop_
_entity_poly.entity_id
_entity_poly.type
_entity_poly.pdbx_seq_one_letter_code
_entity_poly.pdbx_strand_id
1 'polypeptide(L)'
;MSWFLTGRLLAPLRRLQETAEAVTLGHFGDRVETDGDDEIADFTRTVNSMFDRLEASVDTQRQLLDDVRHELKTPLTIMRGHLEMMNPRDPLDVEGVRQLGLSELDRMTQLVDDIDLLASAEDSDQFQRQDIDVFDLTLRVGGLVTAIPDHLWVVTDRGSGV
;
A
#
# COMPACT_ATOMS: atom_id res chain seq x y z
N MET A 1 27.60 10.15 45.91
CA MET A 1 26.81 8.92 45.64
C MET A 1 25.52 9.23 44.87
N SER A 2 24.65 10.14 45.34
CA SER A 2 23.38 10.48 44.66
C SER A 2 23.53 10.96 43.21
N TRP A 3 24.49 11.86 42.91
CA TRP A 3 24.69 12.41 41.56
C TRP A 3 25.10 11.38 40.48
N PHE A 4 25.89 10.36 40.87
CA PHE A 4 26.31 9.28 39.97
C PHE A 4 25.15 8.33 39.63
N LEU A 5 24.24 8.09 40.57
CA LEU A 5 23.05 7.26 40.37
C LEU A 5 22.04 7.97 39.46
N THR A 6 21.83 9.28 39.67
CA THR A 6 20.93 10.09 38.82
C THR A 6 21.44 10.20 37.37
N GLY A 7 22.75 10.35 37.16
CA GLY A 7 23.32 10.42 35.82
C GLY A 7 23.20 9.11 35.02
N ARG A 8 23.32 7.95 35.70
CA ARG A 8 23.18 6.63 35.06
C ARG A 8 21.72 6.29 34.74
N LEU A 9 20.76 6.72 35.58
CA LEU A 9 19.32 6.53 35.34
C LEU A 9 18.78 7.43 34.21
N LEU A 10 19.35 8.61 34.00
CA LEU A 10 18.89 9.55 32.96
C LEU A 10 19.61 9.38 31.61
N ALA A 11 20.70 8.61 31.55
CA ALA A 11 21.44 8.36 30.31
C ALA A 11 20.59 7.72 29.19
N PRO A 12 19.72 6.72 29.46
CA PRO A 12 18.85 6.14 28.43
C PRO A 12 17.84 7.14 27.85
N LEU A 13 17.34 8.08 28.68
CA LEU A 13 16.41 9.12 28.23
C LEU A 13 17.07 10.12 27.28
N ARG A 14 18.34 10.49 27.53
CA ARG A 14 19.09 11.33 26.59
C ARG A 14 19.34 10.62 25.27
N ARG A 15 19.67 9.32 25.30
CA ARG A 15 19.82 8.53 24.06
C ARG A 15 18.51 8.43 23.30
N LEU A 16 17.39 8.21 23.98
CA LEU A 16 16.06 8.24 23.34
C LEU A 16 15.76 9.58 22.69
N GLN A 17 16.09 10.68 23.35
CA GLN A 17 15.93 12.02 22.79
C GLN A 17 16.83 12.22 21.56
N GLU A 18 18.11 11.86 21.65
CA GLU A 18 19.08 11.96 20.55
C GLU A 18 18.66 11.10 19.36
N THR A 19 18.22 9.86 19.59
CA THR A 19 17.69 8.97 18.55
C THR A 19 16.41 9.52 17.94
N ALA A 20 15.47 10.03 18.75
CA ALA A 20 14.24 10.65 18.23
C ALA A 20 14.51 11.92 17.41
N GLU A 21 15.52 12.72 17.78
CA GLU A 21 15.98 13.88 17.01
C GLU A 21 16.75 13.49 15.74
N ALA A 22 17.46 12.36 15.76
CA ALA A 22 18.18 11.81 14.61
C ALA A 22 17.26 11.08 13.62
N VAL A 23 16.11 10.57 14.09
CA VAL A 23 15.09 9.94 13.25
C VAL A 23 14.59 10.96 12.23
N THR A 24 15.11 10.79 11.03
CA THR A 24 14.76 11.57 9.84
C THR A 24 14.07 10.61 8.87
N LEU A 25 13.19 11.12 8.00
CA LEU A 25 12.59 10.33 6.92
C LEU A 25 13.68 9.57 6.15
N GLY A 26 13.80 8.27 6.42
CA GLY A 26 14.74 7.36 5.77
C GLY A 26 15.96 6.91 6.57
N HIS A 27 16.12 7.26 7.84
CA HIS A 27 17.11 6.65 8.76
C HIS A 27 16.41 6.27 10.07
N PHE A 28 15.75 5.11 10.08
CA PHE A 28 15.09 4.56 11.27
C PHE A 28 15.92 3.49 11.96
N GLY A 29 17.04 3.03 11.37
CA GLY A 29 17.75 1.83 11.82
C GLY A 29 18.48 1.92 13.16
N ASP A 30 18.70 3.12 13.70
CA ASP A 30 19.39 3.30 14.98
C ASP A 30 18.40 3.03 16.12
N ARG A 31 18.51 1.84 16.74
CA ARG A 31 17.74 1.47 17.93
C ARG A 31 18.47 1.94 19.19
N VAL A 32 17.70 2.35 20.18
CA VAL A 32 18.25 2.59 21.52
C VAL A 32 18.46 1.24 22.19
N GLU A 33 19.68 0.97 22.64
CA GLU A 33 20.00 -0.21 23.45
C GLU A 33 19.13 -0.24 24.70
N THR A 34 18.41 -1.34 24.90
CA THR A 34 17.66 -1.63 26.12
C THR A 34 18.59 -2.28 27.12
N ASP A 35 18.80 -1.63 28.27
CA ASP A 35 19.66 -2.13 29.36
C ASP A 35 18.80 -2.27 30.63
N GLY A 36 18.76 -3.47 31.22
CA GLY A 36 17.98 -3.76 32.44
C GLY A 36 16.51 -4.16 32.21
N ASP A 37 15.78 -4.34 33.31
CA ASP A 37 14.36 -4.76 33.37
C ASP A 37 13.52 -3.76 34.22
N ASP A 38 13.86 -2.47 34.15
CA ASP A 38 13.15 -1.40 34.87
C ASP A 38 12.15 -0.65 33.97
N GLU A 39 11.40 0.28 34.53
CA GLU A 39 10.39 1.07 33.82
C GLU A 39 10.99 1.88 32.65
N ILE A 40 12.29 2.20 32.69
CA ILE A 40 13.00 2.87 31.61
C ILE A 40 13.27 1.89 30.45
N ALA A 41 13.60 0.64 30.74
CA ALA A 41 13.71 -0.42 29.74
C ALA A 41 12.37 -0.68 29.05
N ASP A 42 11.26 -0.71 29.79
CA ASP A 42 9.90 -0.87 29.26
C ASP A 42 9.50 0.28 28.32
N PHE A 43 9.83 1.52 28.69
CA PHE A 43 9.59 2.68 27.85
C PHE A 43 10.45 2.65 26.58
N THR A 44 11.74 2.30 26.71
CA THR A 44 12.64 2.14 25.56
C THR A 44 12.11 1.10 24.57
N ARG A 45 11.60 -0.04 25.05
CA ARG A 45 10.95 -1.07 24.21
C ARG A 45 9.72 -0.52 23.48
N THR A 46 8.91 0.29 24.16
CA THR A 46 7.73 0.92 23.56
C THR A 46 8.11 1.89 22.43
N VAL A 47 9.14 2.73 22.64
CA VAL A 47 9.62 3.67 21.63
C VAL A 47 10.24 2.93 20.44
N ASN A 48 11.06 1.91 20.67
CA ASN A 48 11.61 1.08 19.59
C ASN A 48 10.49 0.42 18.76
N SER A 49 9.42 -0.07 19.40
CA SER A 49 8.25 -0.59 18.67
C SER A 49 7.52 0.48 17.84
N MET A 50 7.48 1.74 18.30
CA MET A 50 6.97 2.84 17.48
C MET A 50 7.87 3.09 16.26
N PHE A 51 9.19 3.03 16.42
CA PHE A 51 10.13 3.13 15.30
C PHE A 51 9.98 1.98 14.30
N ASP A 52 9.82 0.74 14.77
CA ASP A 52 9.56 -0.42 13.90
C ASP A 52 8.31 -0.22 13.04
N ARG A 53 7.23 0.29 13.64
CA ARG A 53 5.97 0.58 12.94
C ARG A 53 6.12 1.71 11.92
N LEU A 54 6.89 2.74 12.25
CA LEU A 54 7.16 3.86 11.35
C LEU A 54 8.02 3.43 10.15
N GLU A 55 9.08 2.66 10.41
CA GLU A 55 9.95 2.10 9.38
C GLU A 55 9.17 1.22 8.41
N ALA A 56 8.36 0.28 8.94
CA ALA A 56 7.50 -0.58 8.13
C ALA A 56 6.50 0.22 7.26
N SER A 57 5.91 1.30 7.81
CA SER A 57 4.99 2.16 7.06
C SER A 57 5.70 2.91 5.92
N VAL A 58 6.89 3.46 6.19
CA VAL A 58 7.68 4.16 5.16
C VAL A 58 8.15 3.19 4.06
N ASP A 59 8.58 1.99 4.42
CA ASP A 59 9.00 0.99 3.43
C ASP A 59 7.82 0.50 2.59
N THR A 60 6.64 0.35 3.18
CA THR A 60 5.40 0.05 2.44
C THR A 60 5.07 1.16 1.43
N GLN A 61 5.14 2.43 1.85
CA GLN A 61 4.92 3.57 0.94
C GLN A 61 5.93 3.61 -0.21
N ARG A 62 7.20 3.30 0.07
CA ARG A 62 8.25 3.24 -0.97
C ARG A 62 7.99 2.13 -1.97
N GLN A 63 7.62 0.95 -1.49
CA GLN A 63 7.28 -0.18 -2.34
C GLN A 63 6.08 0.16 -3.23
N LEU A 64 5.01 0.71 -2.66
CA LEU A 64 3.83 1.15 -3.41
C LEU A 64 4.22 2.16 -4.50
N LEU A 65 5.05 3.15 -4.19
CA LEU A 65 5.49 4.14 -5.19
C LEU A 65 6.34 3.50 -6.31
N ASP A 66 7.18 2.52 -5.98
CA ASP A 66 7.96 1.77 -6.96
C ASP A 66 7.04 0.96 -7.90
N ASP A 67 6.08 0.25 -7.32
CA ASP A 67 5.09 -0.56 -8.03
C ASP A 67 4.25 0.32 -8.96
N VAL A 68 3.70 1.43 -8.45
CA VAL A 68 2.92 2.39 -9.25
C VAL A 68 3.75 2.97 -10.39
N ARG A 69 5.03 3.31 -10.15
CA ARG A 69 5.91 3.78 -11.22
C ARG A 69 6.08 2.72 -12.30
N HIS A 70 6.28 1.46 -11.91
CA HIS A 70 6.46 0.36 -12.84
C HIS A 70 5.20 0.09 -13.66
N GLU A 71 4.04 0.00 -12.99
CA GLU A 71 2.75 -0.24 -13.60
C GLU A 71 2.29 0.91 -14.51
N LEU A 72 2.68 2.17 -14.25
CA LEU A 72 2.42 3.30 -15.17
C LEU A 72 3.42 3.40 -16.33
N LYS A 73 4.66 2.94 -16.15
CA LYS A 73 5.69 3.05 -17.19
C LYS A 73 5.38 2.18 -18.40
N THR A 74 4.91 0.97 -18.18
CA THR A 74 4.50 0.02 -19.22
C THR A 74 3.43 0.61 -20.17
N PRO A 75 2.26 1.06 -19.68
CA PRO A 75 1.21 1.63 -20.51
C PRO A 75 1.67 2.86 -21.30
N LEU A 76 2.45 3.74 -20.66
CA LEU A 76 3.05 4.90 -21.34
C LEU A 76 4.00 4.48 -22.47
N THR A 77 4.82 3.45 -22.25
CA THR A 77 5.77 2.94 -23.25
C THR A 77 5.03 2.32 -24.42
N ILE A 78 3.99 1.53 -24.16
CA ILE A 78 3.16 0.88 -25.20
C ILE A 78 2.47 1.95 -26.06
N MET A 79 1.78 2.91 -25.45
CA MET A 79 1.10 3.99 -26.18
C MET A 79 2.08 4.78 -27.03
N ARG A 80 3.23 5.17 -26.44
CA ARG A 80 4.25 5.93 -27.17
C ARG A 80 4.78 5.15 -28.37
N GLY A 81 5.10 3.87 -28.20
CA GLY A 81 5.60 3.03 -29.30
C GLY A 81 4.60 2.90 -30.44
N HIS A 82 3.30 2.73 -30.14
CA HIS A 82 2.26 2.65 -31.16
C HIS A 82 2.05 3.98 -31.87
N LEU A 83 2.07 5.11 -31.14
CA LEU A 83 1.98 6.45 -31.73
C LEU A 83 3.18 6.78 -32.63
N GLU A 84 4.39 6.33 -32.25
CA GLU A 84 5.61 6.51 -33.06
C GLU A 84 5.60 5.67 -34.35
N MET A 85 4.98 4.48 -34.33
CA MET A 85 4.91 3.57 -35.48
C MET A 85 3.66 3.75 -36.36
N MET A 86 2.64 4.45 -35.88
CA MET A 86 1.36 4.67 -36.57
C MET A 86 1.57 5.32 -37.95
N ASN A 87 0.92 4.77 -38.97
CA ASN A 87 0.82 5.36 -40.30
C ASN A 87 -0.42 6.28 -40.38
N PRO A 88 -0.26 7.62 -40.41
CA PRO A 88 -1.40 8.54 -40.41
C PRO A 88 -2.22 8.52 -41.71
N ARG A 89 -1.74 7.83 -42.76
CA ARG A 89 -2.46 7.70 -44.03
C ARG A 89 -3.31 6.43 -44.10
N ASP A 90 -3.19 5.53 -43.13
CA ASP A 90 -3.98 4.32 -43.03
C ASP A 90 -5.07 4.50 -41.96
N PRO A 91 -6.35 4.67 -42.35
CA PRO A 91 -7.43 4.87 -41.39
C PRO A 91 -7.63 3.70 -40.42
N LEU A 92 -7.32 2.46 -40.84
CA LEU A 92 -7.46 1.29 -39.98
C LEU A 92 -6.37 1.26 -38.90
N ASP A 93 -5.15 1.64 -39.26
CA ASP A 93 -4.04 1.73 -38.31
C ASP A 93 -4.29 2.85 -37.29
N VAL A 94 -4.74 4.03 -37.75
CA VAL A 94 -5.12 5.14 -36.86
C VAL A 94 -6.23 4.74 -35.89
N GLU A 95 -7.25 4.04 -36.37
CA GLU A 95 -8.33 3.52 -35.52
C GLU A 95 -7.80 2.54 -34.47
N GLY A 96 -6.94 1.59 -34.89
CA GLY A 96 -6.35 0.60 -34.00
C GLY A 96 -5.49 1.23 -32.91
N VAL A 97 -4.62 2.18 -33.27
CA VAL A 97 -3.78 2.91 -32.30
C VAL A 97 -4.64 3.76 -31.37
N ARG A 98 -5.75 4.36 -31.84
CA ARG A 98 -6.67 5.08 -30.97
C ARG A 98 -7.34 4.16 -29.96
N GLN A 99 -7.86 3.01 -30.39
CA GLN A 99 -8.52 2.05 -29.50
C GLN A 99 -7.55 1.50 -28.46
N LEU A 100 -6.33 1.16 -28.88
CA LEU A 100 -5.28 0.73 -27.95
C LEU A 100 -4.96 1.83 -26.94
N GLY A 101 -4.80 3.08 -27.40
CA GLY A 101 -4.52 4.21 -26.51
C GLY A 101 -5.60 4.44 -25.48
N LEU A 102 -6.88 4.34 -25.87
CA LEU A 102 -8.01 4.43 -24.93
C LEU A 102 -7.98 3.28 -23.92
N SER A 103 -7.78 2.03 -24.37
CA SER A 103 -7.67 0.89 -23.46
C SER A 103 -6.54 1.03 -22.45
N GLU A 104 -5.42 1.64 -22.84
CA GLU A 104 -4.28 1.80 -21.96
C GLU A 104 -4.47 2.96 -20.97
N LEU A 105 -5.20 4.01 -21.37
CA LEU A 105 -5.66 5.06 -20.46
C LEU A 105 -6.67 4.51 -19.43
N ASP A 106 -7.61 3.68 -19.85
CA ASP A 106 -8.57 3.03 -18.96
C ASP A 106 -7.86 2.18 -17.88
N ARG A 107 -6.78 1.47 -18.27
CA ARG A 107 -5.93 0.73 -17.32
C ARG A 107 -5.23 1.64 -16.32
N MET A 108 -4.71 2.79 -16.75
CA MET A 108 -4.12 3.76 -15.83
C MET A 108 -5.16 4.34 -14.88
N THR A 109 -6.38 4.60 -15.35
CA THR A 109 -7.49 5.05 -14.50
C THR A 109 -7.82 4.01 -13.44
N GLN A 110 -7.93 2.73 -13.82
CA GLN A 110 -8.17 1.65 -12.85
C GLN A 110 -7.06 1.57 -11.80
N LEU A 111 -5.78 1.71 -12.20
CA LEU A 111 -4.67 1.72 -11.25
C LEU A 111 -4.78 2.89 -10.25
N VAL A 112 -5.20 4.06 -10.72
CA VAL A 112 -5.43 5.23 -9.84
C VAL A 112 -6.60 4.96 -8.88
N ASP A 113 -7.69 4.39 -9.37
CA ASP A 113 -8.86 4.03 -8.54
C ASP A 113 -8.47 3.00 -7.47
N ASP A 114 -7.62 2.03 -7.81
CA ASP A 114 -7.11 1.03 -6.86
C ASP A 114 -6.23 1.66 -5.76
N ILE A 115 -5.42 2.66 -6.10
CA ILE A 115 -4.62 3.43 -5.12
C ILE A 115 -5.54 4.23 -4.19
N ASP A 116 -6.58 4.89 -4.72
CA ASP A 116 -7.55 5.63 -3.92
C ASP A 116 -8.32 4.70 -2.97
N LEU A 117 -8.66 3.48 -3.43
CA LEU A 117 -9.27 2.44 -2.60
C LEU A 117 -8.34 2.00 -1.48
N LEU A 118 -7.05 1.78 -1.76
CA LEU A 118 -6.07 1.40 -0.74
C LEU A 118 -5.86 2.52 0.30
N ALA A 119 -5.74 3.77 -0.15
CA ALA A 119 -5.57 4.92 0.73
C ALA A 119 -6.80 5.15 1.63
N SER A 120 -8.01 4.94 1.12
CA SER A 120 -9.24 5.01 1.92
C SER A 120 -9.37 3.82 2.89
N ALA A 121 -8.78 2.66 2.57
CA ALA A 121 -8.83 1.49 3.43
C ALA A 121 -7.93 1.56 4.68
N GLU A 122 -6.94 2.44 4.72
CA GLU A 122 -6.14 2.66 5.93
C GLU A 122 -6.93 3.41 7.02
N ASP A 123 -8.01 4.11 6.64
CA ASP A 123 -8.90 4.81 7.56
C ASP A 123 -9.94 3.82 8.15
N SER A 124 -9.56 3.20 9.27
CA SER A 124 -10.31 2.08 9.87
C SER A 124 -11.73 2.47 10.31
N ASP A 125 -12.02 3.76 10.45
CA ASP A 125 -13.34 4.32 10.80
C ASP A 125 -14.32 4.33 9.62
N GLN A 126 -13.88 4.10 8.37
CA GLN A 126 -14.76 4.09 7.20
C GLN A 126 -15.42 2.73 6.92
N PHE A 127 -14.93 1.63 7.51
CA PHE A 127 -15.52 0.31 7.29
C PHE A 127 -16.60 -0.02 8.31
N GLN A 128 -17.85 0.01 7.87
CA GLN A 128 -18.95 -0.52 8.65
C GLN A 128 -18.99 -2.04 8.54
N ARG A 129 -18.63 -2.73 9.62
CA ARG A 129 -18.90 -4.16 9.75
C ARG A 129 -20.40 -4.37 9.89
N GLN A 130 -20.95 -5.16 8.98
CA GLN A 130 -22.32 -5.61 9.04
C GLN A 130 -22.36 -7.10 8.73
N ASP A 131 -23.26 -7.78 9.42
CA ASP A 131 -23.66 -9.14 9.14
C ASP A 131 -24.18 -9.21 7.69
N ILE A 132 -23.63 -10.11 6.87
CA ILE A 132 -24.00 -10.26 5.46
C ILE A 132 -24.37 -11.70 5.19
N ASP A 133 -25.50 -11.92 4.51
CA ASP A 133 -25.88 -13.25 4.10
C ASP A 133 -24.87 -13.78 3.06
N VAL A 134 -24.17 -14.86 3.41
CA VAL A 134 -23.09 -15.44 2.60
C VAL A 134 -23.65 -16.03 1.29
N PHE A 135 -24.90 -16.48 1.28
CA PHE A 135 -25.55 -17.00 0.09
C PHE A 135 -25.81 -15.86 -0.90
N ASP A 136 -26.37 -14.75 -0.44
CA ASP A 136 -26.62 -13.56 -1.26
C ASP A 136 -25.32 -12.93 -1.77
N LEU A 137 -24.28 -12.87 -0.92
CA LEU A 137 -22.95 -12.42 -1.33
C LEU A 137 -22.38 -13.30 -2.44
N THR A 138 -22.50 -14.63 -2.32
CA THR A 138 -22.02 -15.58 -3.33
C THR A 138 -22.70 -15.33 -4.69
N LEU A 139 -24.02 -15.13 -4.70
CA LEU A 139 -24.75 -14.83 -5.92
C LEU A 139 -24.37 -13.47 -6.52
N ARG A 140 -24.18 -12.45 -5.68
CA ARG A 140 -23.78 -11.11 -6.11
C ARG A 140 -22.40 -11.12 -6.75
N VAL A 141 -21.43 -11.78 -6.14
CA VAL A 141 -20.09 -11.95 -6.70
C VAL A 141 -20.15 -12.76 -7.99
N GLY A 142 -20.91 -13.86 -8.04
CA GLY A 142 -21.10 -14.63 -9.26
C GLY A 142 -21.64 -13.79 -10.43
N GLY A 143 -22.60 -12.90 -10.17
CA GLY A 143 -23.11 -11.97 -11.16
C GLY A 143 -22.07 -10.98 -11.69
N LEU A 144 -21.24 -10.43 -10.80
CA LEU A 144 -20.16 -9.50 -11.17
C LEU A 144 -19.12 -10.19 -12.08
N VAL A 145 -18.69 -11.40 -11.73
CA VAL A 145 -17.63 -12.11 -12.46
C VAL A 145 -18.14 -12.58 -13.84
N THR A 146 -19.43 -12.85 -13.97
CA THR A 146 -20.04 -13.20 -15.27
C THR A 146 -20.03 -12.03 -16.28
N ALA A 147 -19.81 -10.79 -15.82
CA ALA A 147 -19.67 -9.62 -16.69
C ALA A 147 -18.32 -9.53 -17.40
N ILE A 148 -17.32 -10.36 -17.01
CA ILE A 148 -16.00 -10.41 -17.66
C ILE A 148 -16.14 -11.10 -19.02
N PRO A 149 -15.84 -10.42 -20.15
CA PRO A 149 -15.92 -11.01 -21.49
C PRO A 149 -15.00 -12.22 -21.66
N ASP A 150 -15.32 -13.08 -22.62
CA ASP A 150 -14.49 -14.24 -23.03
C ASP A 150 -14.28 -15.36 -21.99
N HIS A 151 -14.99 -15.31 -20.85
CA HIS A 151 -14.94 -16.33 -19.81
C HIS A 151 -16.34 -16.83 -19.41
N LEU A 152 -16.48 -18.15 -19.27
CA LEU A 152 -17.74 -18.80 -18.89
C LEU A 152 -17.69 -19.15 -17.40
N TRP A 153 -18.21 -18.25 -16.58
CA TRP A 153 -18.22 -18.38 -15.12
C TRP A 153 -19.52 -19.03 -14.65
N VAL A 154 -19.40 -20.01 -13.73
CA VAL A 154 -20.53 -20.68 -13.10
C VAL A 154 -20.26 -20.83 -11.61
N VAL A 155 -21.26 -20.49 -10.79
CA VAL A 155 -21.21 -20.73 -9.35
C VAL A 155 -21.41 -22.23 -9.11
N THR A 156 -20.35 -22.92 -8.68
CA THR A 156 -20.35 -24.37 -8.45
C THR A 156 -20.86 -24.77 -7.06
N ASP A 157 -20.70 -23.88 -6.07
CA ASP A 157 -21.16 -24.09 -4.71
C ASP A 157 -21.59 -22.75 -4.09
N ARG A 158 -22.44 -22.81 -3.07
CA ARG A 158 -22.98 -21.62 -2.39
C ARG A 158 -22.70 -21.69 -0.90
N GLY A 159 -22.05 -20.66 -0.38
CA GLY A 159 -21.88 -20.54 1.06
C GLY A 159 -23.22 -20.33 1.77
N SER A 160 -23.28 -20.74 3.03
CA SER A 160 -24.45 -20.55 3.88
C SER A 160 -24.01 -19.98 5.23
N GLY A 161 -24.74 -19.00 5.73
CA GLY A 161 -24.43 -18.33 7.00
C GLY A 161 -24.59 -16.82 6.89
N VAL A 162 -24.35 -16.18 8.02
CA VAL A 162 -24.24 -14.72 8.20
C VAL A 162 -22.81 -14.42 8.66
#